data_AF-A0A845F5W8-F1
#
_entry.id   AF-A0A845F5W8-F1
#
_cell.length_a   1.000
_cell.length_b   1.000
_cell.length_c   1.000
_cell.angle_alpha   90.00
_cell.angle_beta   90.00
_cell.angle_gamma   90.00
#
_symmetry.space_group_name_H-M   'P 1'
#
loop_
_entity.id
_entity.type
_entity.pdbx_description
1 polymer ?
#
loop_
_entity_poly.entity_id
_entity_poly.type
_entity_poly.pdbx_seq_one_letter_code
_entity_poly.pdbx_strand_id
1 'polypeptide(L)' 'MEKRIIINISPDGKILAETENMKGKQCLDYINILESLLDAETIDSDYTKEYYETELTTEVSVNKIKTRRDE' A
#
# COMPACT_ATOMS: atom_id res chain seq x y z
N MET A 1 12.23 -5.30 -7.70
CA MET A 1 10.98 -5.85 -8.27
C MET A 1 9.92 -4.76 -8.14
N GLU A 2 8.98 -4.70 -9.07
CA GLU A 2 7.96 -3.66 -9.11
C GLU A 2 6.77 -4.00 -8.20
N LYS A 3 6.27 -3.02 -7.44
CA LYS A 3 5.06 -3.15 -6.63
C LYS A 3 3.84 -3.16 -7.54
N ARG A 4 2.94 -4.12 -7.35
CA ARG A 4 1.71 -4.22 -8.15
C ARG A 4 0.55 -4.80 -7.34
N ILE A 5 -0.67 -4.54 -7.81
CA ILE A 5 -1.90 -5.09 -7.26
C ILE A 5 -2.56 -5.92 -8.35
N ILE A 6 -2.89 -7.17 -8.03
CA ILE A 6 -3.63 -8.06 -8.92
C ILE A 6 -5.09 -8.04 -8.46
N ILE A 7 -6.01 -7.74 -9.39
CA ILE A 7 -7.44 -7.67 -9.11
C ILE A 7 -8.16 -8.69 -9.99
N ASN A 8 -8.90 -9.60 -9.35
CA ASN A 8 -9.77 -10.56 -10.01
C ASN A 8 -11.23 -10.25 -9.64
N ILE A 9 -12.06 -10.01 -10.65
CA ILE A 9 -13.49 -9.73 -10.48
C ILE A 9 -14.27 -10.95 -10.99
N SER A 10 -15.04 -11.56 -10.09
CA SER A 10 -15.91 -12.69 -10.43
C SER A 10 -17.19 -12.20 -11.10
N PRO A 11 -17.88 -13.04 -11.91
CA PRO A 11 -19.14 -12.64 -12.56
C PRO A 11 -20.27 -12.25 -11.58
N ASP A 12 -20.19 -12.71 -10.33
CA ASP A 12 -21.12 -12.36 -9.24
C ASP A 12 -20.76 -11.04 -8.54
N GLY A 13 -19.73 -10.33 -9.01
CA GLY A 13 -19.27 -9.06 -8.46
C GLY A 13 -18.29 -9.18 -7.29
N LYS A 14 -17.91 -10.39 -6.87
CA LYS A 14 -16.88 -10.55 -5.83
C LYS A 14 -15.51 -10.13 -6.36
N ILE A 15 -14.80 -9.40 -5.52
CA ILE A 15 -13.47 -8.86 -5.82
C ILE A 15 -12.45 -9.59 -4.95
N LEU A 16 -11.41 -10.12 -5.59
CA LEU A 16 -10.20 -10.58 -4.92
C LEU A 16 -9.05 -9.66 -5.31
N ALA A 17 -8.37 -9.08 -4.31
CA ALA A 17 -7.23 -8.21 -4.51
C ALA A 17 -6.00 -8.76 -3.76
N GLU A 18 -4.87 -8.84 -4.45
CA GLU A 18 -3.60 -9.29 -3.89
C GLU A 18 -2.49 -8.27 -4.16
N THR A 19 -1.71 -7.93 -3.14
CA THR A 19 -0.55 -7.04 -3.25
C THR A 19 0.73 -7.86 -3.42
N GLU A 20 1.51 -7.58 -4.47
CA GLU A 20 2.80 -8.22 -4.69
C GLU A 20 3.97 -7.24 -4.55
N ASN A 21 5.09 -7.75 -4.03
CA ASN A 21 6.33 -7.00 -3.76
C ASN A 21 6.16 -5.84 -2.76
N MET A 22 5.12 -5.87 -1.91
CA MET A 22 4.87 -4.90 -0.85
C MET A 22 5.20 -5.53 0.51
N LYS A 23 6.21 -5.00 1.20
CA LYS A 23 6.72 -5.60 2.44
C LYS A 23 6.18 -4.91 3.68
N GLY A 24 5.90 -5.67 4.72
CA GLY A 24 5.43 -5.14 5.98
C GLY A 24 3.99 -4.64 5.91
N LYS A 25 3.63 -3.79 6.86
CA LYS A 25 2.25 -3.34 7.05
C LYS A 25 1.75 -2.34 6.00
N GLN A 26 2.60 -1.88 5.09
CA GLN A 26 2.21 -0.91 4.04
C GLN A 26 1.13 -1.45 3.10
N CYS A 27 1.02 -2.79 2.96
CA CYS A 27 -0.03 -3.38 2.12
C CYS A 27 -1.43 -3.09 2.68
N LEU A 28 -1.57 -2.85 3.99
CA LEU A 28 -2.85 -2.53 4.63
C LEU A 28 -3.37 -1.15 4.21
N ASP A 29 -2.49 -0.21 3.88
CA ASP A 29 -2.90 1.14 3.43
C ASP A 29 -3.68 1.08 2.11
N TYR A 30 -3.44 0.05 1.30
CA TYR A 30 -4.11 -0.15 0.03
C TYR A 30 -5.54 -0.69 0.18
N ILE A 31 -5.92 -1.24 1.34
CA ILE A 31 -7.29 -1.70 1.59
C ILE A 31 -8.27 -0.54 1.40
N ASN A 32 -8.04 0.56 2.12
CA ASN A 32 -8.91 1.75 2.03
C ASN A 32 -8.95 2.35 0.62
N ILE A 33 -7.82 2.33 -0.09
CA ILE A 33 -7.75 2.82 -1.47
C ILE A 33 -8.59 1.94 -2.39
N LEU A 34 -8.49 0.62 -2.26
CA LEU A 34 -9.25 -0.32 -3.08
C LEU A 34 -10.74 -0.27 -2.80
N GLU A 35 -11.15 -0.19 -1.54
CA GLU A 35 -12.55 0.00 -1.14
C GLU A 35 -13.14 1.26 -1.76
N SER A 36 -12.42 2.38 -1.69
CA SER A 36 -12.88 3.64 -2.30
C SER A 36 -12.90 3.62 -3.82
N LEU A 37 -11.95 2.93 -4.48
CA LEU A 37 -11.88 2.88 -5.94
C LEU A 37 -12.93 1.93 -6.53
N LEU A 38 -13.23 0.85 -5.82
CA LEU A 38 -14.11 -0.21 -6.27
C LEU A 38 -15.53 -0.09 -5.73
N ASP A 39 -15.78 0.90 -4.86
CA ASP A 39 -17.05 1.10 -4.14
C ASP A 39 -17.48 -0.20 -3.45
N ALA A 40 -16.55 -0.79 -2.69
CA ALA A 40 -16.66 -2.11 -2.09
C ALA A 40 -16.20 -2.10 -0.62
N GLU A 41 -16.53 -3.17 0.11
CA GLU A 41 -16.10 -3.40 1.48
C GLU A 41 -15.27 -4.68 1.59
N THR A 42 -14.22 -4.67 2.40
CA THR A 42 -13.40 -5.83 2.68
C THR A 42 -14.11 -6.75 3.66
N ILE A 43 -14.40 -7.97 3.22
CA ILE A 43 -15.08 -8.99 4.04
C ILE A 43 -14.06 -9.87 4.77
N ASP A 44 -12.89 -10.09 4.18
CA ASP A 44 -11.82 -10.92 4.73
C ASP A 44 -10.45 -10.50 4.18
N SER A 45 -9.38 -10.90 4.86
CA SER A 45 -8.00 -10.62 4.44
C SER A 45 -7.03 -11.68 4.94
N ASP A 46 -6.27 -12.25 4.00
CA ASP A 46 -5.14 -13.12 4.29
C ASP A 46 -3.81 -12.38 4.11
N TYR A 47 -2.80 -12.75 4.91
CA TYR A 47 -1.48 -12.14 4.84
C TYR A 47 -0.50 -13.03 4.09
N THR A 48 0.10 -12.50 3.03
CA THR A 48 1.21 -13.13 2.33
C THR A 48 2.49 -13.10 3.18
N LYS A 49 3.54 -13.79 2.72
CA LYS A 49 4.81 -13.83 3.44
C LYS A 49 5.42 -12.44 3.61
N GLU A 50 5.29 -11.58 2.60
CA GLU A 50 5.83 -10.23 2.54
C GLU A 50 5.29 -9.33 3.65
N TYR A 51 4.07 -9.57 4.14
CA TYR A 51 3.48 -8.85 5.27
C TYR A 51 4.37 -8.92 6.53
N TYR A 52 5.06 -10.05 6.73
CA TYR A 52 5.92 -10.28 7.88
C TYR A 52 7.36 -9.82 7.66
N GLU A 53 7.68 -9.28 6.47
CA GLU A 53 9.00 -8.74 6.16
C GLU A 53 9.10 -7.25 6.52
N THR A 54 10.30 -6.80 6.84
CA THR A 54 10.56 -5.37 7.08
C THR A 54 10.97 -4.70 5.77
N GLU A 55 10.32 -3.59 5.43
CA GLU A 55 10.81 -2.70 4.38
C GLU A 55 11.98 -1.87 4.92
N LEU A 56 13.14 -1.99 4.29
CA LEU A 56 14.28 -1.10 4.55
C LEU A 56 13.96 0.25 3.90
N THR A 57 13.33 1.14 4.67
CA THR A 57 13.11 2.52 4.26
C THR A 57 14.40 3.31 4.46
N THR A 58 15.01 3.79 3.37
CA THR A 58 16.08 4.78 3.46
C THR A 58 15.44 6.08 3.92
N GLU A 59 15.48 6.38 5.22
CA GLU A 59 15.04 7.66 5.74
C GLU A 59 15.86 8.77 5.09
N VAL A 60 15.26 9.51 4.16
CA VAL A 60 15.87 10.72 3.60
C VAL A 60 15.73 11.81 4.65
N SER A 61 16.81 12.09 5.36
CA SER A 61 16.91 13.22 6.29
C SER A 61 16.70 14.53 5.53
N VAL A 62 15.47 15.05 5.53
CA VAL A 62 15.19 16.40 5.00
C VAL A 62 15.75 17.41 5.99
N ASN A 63 16.99 17.83 5.78
CA ASN A 63 17.56 18.98 6.49
C ASN A 63 16.73 20.23 6.14
N LYS A 64 15.93 20.70 7.10
CA LYS A 64 15.25 22.00 7.03
C LYS A 64 16.31 23.10 6.90
N ILE A 65 16.60 23.53 5.68
CA ILE A 65 17.40 24.74 5.44
C ILE A 65 16.56 25.91 5.97
N LYS A 66 16.97 26.49 7.11
CA LYS A 66 16.44 27.78 7.57
C LYS A 66 16.91 28.84 6.59
N THR A 67 16.08 29.25 5.64
CA THR A 67 16.29 30.48 4.88
C THR A 67 16.20 31.66 5.84
N ARG A 68 17.37 32.21 6.20
CA ARG A 68 17.52 33.51 6.86
C ARG A 68 18.02 34.51 5.83
N ARG A 69 17.11 35.36 5.36
CA ARG A 69 17.28 36.81 5.12
C ARG A 69 16.22 37.26 4.12
N ASP A 70 15.11 37.76 4.64
CA ASP A 70 14.45 38.89 4.01
C ASP A 70 15.29 40.14 4.35
N GLU A 71 15.45 41.00 3.34
CA GLU A 71 16.22 42.24 3.32
C GLU A 71 15.74 43.31 4.31
#